data_AF-A0A1E5NZ27-F1
#
_entry.id   AF-A0A1E5NZ27-F1
#
_cell.length_a   1.000
_cell.length_b   1.000
_cell.length_c   1.000
_cell.angle_alpha   90.00
_cell.angle_beta   90.00
_cell.angle_gamma   90.00
#
_symmetry.space_group_name_H-M   'P 1'
#
loop_
_entity.id
_entity.type
_entity.pdbx_description
1 polymer ?
#
loop_
_entity_poly.entity_id
_entity_poly.type
_entity_poly.pdbx_seq_one_letter_code
_entity_poly.pdbx_strand_id
1 'polypeptide(L)' 'MFQAGDEVRITSCEDDPRATGRTGRIVDEVPPGPLTGGRWTVNGISLFIGPALCHTHELRKTGRRRPR' A
#
# COMPACT_ATOMS: atom_id res chain seq x y z
N MET A 1 8.30 -9.25 -0.23
CA MET A 1 8.62 -7.82 -0.02
C MET A 1 8.12 -6.99 -1.19
N PHE A 2 7.62 -5.78 -0.94
CA PHE A 2 7.17 -4.87 -1.99
C PHE A 2 8.30 -3.96 -2.47
N GLN A 3 8.11 -3.35 -3.63
CA GLN A 3 8.96 -2.30 -4.17
C GLN A 3 8.10 -1.12 -4.61
N ALA A 4 8.69 0.08 -4.68
CA ALA A 4 8.04 1.22 -5.31
C ALA A 4 7.47 0.85 -6.69
N GLY A 5 6.23 1.27 -6.91
CA GLY A 5 5.45 1.02 -8.13
C GLY A 5 4.69 -0.31 -8.15
N ASP A 6 4.93 -1.23 -7.20
CA ASP A 6 4.16 -2.46 -7.09
C ASP A 6 2.68 -2.14 -6.84
N GLU A 7 1.80 -2.74 -7.64
CA GLU A 7 0.36 -2.67 -7.40
C GLU A 7 -0.04 -3.71 -6.35
N VAL A 8 -0.74 -3.22 -5.33
CA VAL A 8 -1.19 -4.02 -4.20
C VAL A 8 -2.69 -3.87 -4.02
N ARG A 9 -3.34 -4.97 -3.65
CA ARG A 9 -4.69 -4.99 -3.11
C ARG A 9 -4.61 -4.90 -1.59
N ILE A 10 -5.39 -3.98 -1.04
CA ILE A 10 -5.52 -3.77 0.39
C ILE A 10 -6.60 -4.74 0.89
N THR A 11 -6.22 -5.72 1.71
CA THR A 11 -7.16 -6.72 2.28
C THR A 11 -7.74 -6.29 3.61
N SER A 12 -7.00 -5.45 4.34
CA SER A 12 -7.42 -4.71 5.54
C SER A 12 -6.56 -3.44 5.60
N CYS A 13 -6.91 -2.45 6.40
CA CYS A 13 -5.98 -1.37 6.74
C CYS A 13 -6.44 -0.74 8.05
N GLU A 14 -5.59 -0.78 9.07
CA GLU A 14 -5.86 -0.16 10.38
C GLU A 14 -5.95 1.37 10.27
N ASP A 15 -5.16 1.96 9.37
CA ASP A 15 -5.06 3.42 9.18
C ASP A 15 -6.32 4.03 8.55
N ASP A 16 -6.83 3.43 7.46
CA ASP A 16 -8.10 3.83 6.84
C ASP A 16 -8.93 2.60 6.40
N PRO A 17 -9.99 2.25 7.15
CA PRO A 17 -10.85 1.12 6.81
C PRO A 17 -11.49 1.20 5.42
N ARG A 18 -11.65 2.41 4.85
CA ARG A 18 -12.26 2.64 3.52
C ARG A 18 -11.34 2.19 2.38
N ALA A 19 -10.06 1.99 2.67
CA ALA A 19 -9.07 1.47 1.72
C ALA A 19 -9.24 -0.04 1.50
N THR A 20 -9.89 -0.75 2.43
CA THR A 20 -10.12 -2.20 2.35
C THR A 20 -10.84 -2.58 1.05
N GLY A 21 -10.31 -3.61 0.38
CA GLY A 21 -10.82 -4.13 -0.88
C GLY A 21 -10.35 -3.38 -2.12
N ARG A 22 -9.74 -2.19 -1.97
CA ARG A 22 -9.23 -1.38 -3.09
C ARG A 22 -7.82 -1.78 -3.50
N THR A 23 -7.39 -1.23 -4.62
CA THR A 23 -6.02 -1.40 -5.12
C THR A 23 -5.32 -0.04 -5.15
N GLY A 24 -4.02 -0.06 -4.92
CA GLY A 24 -3.16 1.12 -4.98
C GLY A 24 -1.73 0.71 -5.30
N ARG A 25 -0.80 1.63 -5.10
CA ARG A 25 0.62 1.45 -5.41
C ARG A 25 1.50 1.76 -4.22
N ILE A 26 2.52 0.95 -4.03
CA ILE A 26 3.58 1.26 -3.09
C ILE A 26 4.38 2.44 -3.61
N VAL A 27 4.55 3.46 -2.78
CA VAL A 27 5.42 4.60 -3.09
C VAL A 27 6.76 4.54 -2.36
N ASP A 28 6.87 3.72 -1.31
CA ASP A 28 8.11 3.60 -0.55
C ASP A 28 9.20 2.91 -1.37
N GLU A 29 10.38 3.53 -1.41
CA GLU A 29 11.57 3.00 -2.09
C GLU A 29 12.34 2.02 -1.20
N VAL A 30 12.12 2.09 0.12
CA VAL A 30 12.76 1.25 1.12
C VAL A 30 11.73 0.45 1.92
N PRO A 31 12.08 -0.73 2.45
CA PRO A 31 11.21 -1.48 3.36
C PRO A 31 10.85 -0.67 4.60
N PRO A 32 9.64 -0.86 5.16
CA PRO A 32 9.20 -0.13 6.33
C PRO A 32 9.98 -0.56 7.56
N GLY A 33 10.25 0.41 8.42
CA GLY A 33 11.05 0.24 9.62
C GLY A 33 10.39 0.88 10.85
N PRO A 34 11.12 0.98 11.98
CA PRO A 34 10.59 1.55 13.21
C PRO A 34 10.04 2.97 13.04
N LEU A 35 10.68 3.79 12.19
CA LEU A 35 10.26 5.16 11.91
C LEU A 35 8.94 5.28 11.14
N THR A 36 8.53 4.22 10.42
CA THR A 36 7.24 4.17 9.70
C THR A 36 6.22 3.26 10.40
N GLY A 37 6.51 2.83 11.64
CA GLY A 37 5.68 1.88 12.38
C GLY A 37 5.54 0.52 11.69
N GLY A 38 6.47 0.14 10.80
CA GLY A 38 6.37 -1.10 10.03
C GLY A 38 5.23 -1.12 8.98
N ARG A 39 4.78 0.05 8.52
CA ARG A 39 3.71 0.21 7.53
C ARG A 39 4.25 0.72 6.19
N TRP A 40 3.60 0.27 5.12
CA TRP A 40 3.83 0.73 3.76
C TRP A 40 2.84 1.82 3.38
N THR A 41 3.32 2.82 2.65
CA THR A 41 2.51 3.85 2.03
C THR A 41 1.94 3.34 0.72
N VAL A 42 0.62 3.16 0.70
CA VAL A 42 -0.15 2.82 -0.50
C VAL A 42 -0.84 4.08 -1.01
N ASN A 43 -0.49 4.50 -2.22
CA ASN A 43 -1.10 5.67 -2.87
C ASN A 43 -1.94 5.28 -4.08
N GLY A 44 -2.75 6.21 -4.61
CA GLY A 44 -3.59 5.99 -5.78
C GLY A 44 -4.74 5.02 -5.52
N ILE A 45 -5.25 4.98 -4.29
CA ILE A 45 -6.33 4.08 -3.85
C ILE A 45 -7.68 4.50 -4.44
N SER A 46 -7.99 5.80 -4.40
CA SER A 46 -9.14 6.42 -5.09
C SER A 46 -8.99 7.94 -5.13
N LEU A 47 -9.89 8.64 -5.83
CA LEU A 47 -9.89 10.10 -5.88
C LEU A 47 -10.26 10.76 -4.53
N PHE A 48 -10.96 10.04 -3.65
CA PHE A 48 -11.51 10.57 -2.39
C PHE A 48 -10.87 9.96 -1.13
N ILE A 49 -9.89 9.08 -1.31
CA ILE A 49 -9.18 8.41 -0.21
C ILE A 49 -7.71 8.72 -0.43
N GLY A 50 -7.11 9.38 0.56
CA GLY A 50 -5.69 9.71 0.53
C GLY A 50 -4.80 8.46 0.57
N PRO A 51 -3.47 8.65 0.59
CA PRO A 51 -2.55 7.55 0.86
C PRO A 51 -2.88 6.87 2.18
N ALA A 52 -2.82 5.53 2.22
CA ALA A 52 -3.06 4.74 3.42
C ALA A 52 -1.78 4.04 3.86
N LEU A 53 -1.55 3.99 5.17
CA LEU A 53 -0.44 3.28 5.79
C LEU A 53 -0.88 1.90 6.26
N CYS A 54 -0.53 0.84 5.52
CA CYS A 54 -0.94 -0.52 5.86
C CYS A 54 0.27 -1.45 6.09
N HIS A 55 0.15 -2.41 6.99
CA HIS A 55 1.20 -3.39 7.26
C HIS A 55 1.36 -4.39 6.11
N THR A 56 2.51 -5.06 6.06
CA THR A 56 2.80 -6.05 5.01
C THR A 56 1.74 -7.16 4.92
N HIS A 57 1.17 -7.58 6.05
CA HIS A 57 0.16 -8.66 6.09
C HIS A 57 -1.23 -8.19 5.61
N GLU A 58 -1.43 -6.88 5.51
CA GLU A 58 -2.67 -6.26 5.05
C GLU A 58 -2.70 -6.03 3.54
N LEU A 59 -1.61 -6.36 2.86
CA LEU A 59 -1.38 -6.09 1.45
C LEU A 59 -1.10 -7.38 0.67
N ARG A 60 -1.73 -7.50 -0.51
CA ARG A 60 -1.50 -8.59 -1.47
C ARG A 60 -1.01 -8.02 -2.78
N LYS A 61 0.11 -8.50 -3.32
CA LYS A 61 0.52 -8.14 -4.68
C LYS A 61 -0.55 -8.62 -5.69
N THR A 62 -0.88 -7.78 -6.65
CA THR A 62 -1.79 -8.15 -7.75
C THR A 62 -1.04 -8.82 -8.92
N GLY A 63 0.29 -8.82 -8.90
CA GLY A 63 1.13 -9.29 -9.99
C GLY A 63 1.31 -8.28 -11.12
N ARG A 64 0.61 -7.14 -11.07
CA ARG A 64 0.78 -6.04 -12.02
C ARG A 64 1.82 -5.06 -11.47
N ARG A 65 2.85 -4.79 -12.26
CA ARG A 65 3.76 -3.66 -12.03
C ARG A 65 3.60 -2.75 -13.24
N ARG A 66 3.07 -1.53 -13.04
CA ARG A 66 3.13 -0.55 -14.12
C ARG A 66 4.56 -0.01 -14.17
N PRO A 67 5.25 -0.08 -15.31
CA PRO A 67 6.48 0.67 -15.48
C PRO A 67 6.17 2.15 -15.27
N ARG A 68 7.05 2.83 -14.52
CA ARG A 68 6.98 4.26 -14.24
C ARG A 68 7.08 5.06 -15.54
#